data_AF-A0A2A2YG17-F1
#
_entry.id   AF-A0A2A2YG17-F1
#
_cell.length_a   1.000
_cell.length_b   1.000
_cell.length_c   1.000
_cell.angle_alpha   90.00
_cell.angle_beta   90.00
_cell.angle_gamma   90.00
#
_symmetry.space_group_name_H-M   'P 1'
#
loop_
_entity.id
_entity.type
_entity.pdbx_description
1 polymer ?
#
loop_
_entity_poly.entity_id
_entity_poly.type
_entity_poly.pdbx_seq_one_letter_code
_entity_poly.pdbx_strand_id
1 'polypeptide(L)' 'NTVGELAMKTEQEMLKYRNFGKKSLNEIKAKLEQLGLSLGQKINEGLLDKGVNA' A
#
# COMPACT_ATOMS: atom_id res chain seq x y z
N ASN A 1 13.21 -3.08 -4.12
CA ASN A 1 12.39 -2.16 -3.29
C ASN A 1 11.58 -1.23 -4.17
N THR A 2 10.60 -1.79 -4.88
CA THR A 2 9.60 -1.03 -5.61
C THR A 2 8.42 -0.68 -4.70
N VAL A 3 7.62 0.31 -5.10
CA VAL A 3 6.40 0.70 -4.37
C VAL A 3 5.40 -0.47 -4.32
N GLY A 4 5.39 -1.34 -5.33
CA GLY A 4 4.56 -2.56 -5.36
C GLY A 4 4.91 -3.56 -4.26
N GLU A 5 6.21 -3.80 -4.01
CA GLU A 5 6.65 -4.65 -2.88
C GLU A 5 6.21 -4.09 -1.52
N LEU A 6 6.14 -2.76 -1.41
CA LEU A 6 5.67 -2.08 -0.20
C LEU A 6 4.16 -2.23 -0.02
N ALA A 7 3.38 -2.10 -1.10
CA ALA A 7 1.93 -2.26 -1.11
C ALA A 7 1.46 -3.67 -0.73
N MET A 8 2.27 -4.70 -1.06
CA MET A 8 1.99 -6.09 -0.71
C MET A 8 2.13 -6.39 0.79
N LYS A 9 2.86 -5.57 1.55
CA LYS A 9 3.00 -5.74 3.00
C LYS A 9 1.77 -5.21 3.72
N THR A 10 1.40 -5.87 4.81
CA THR A 10 0.26 -5.44 5.63
C THR A 10 0.64 -4.34 6.61
N GLU A 11 -0.35 -3.60 7.09
CA GLU A 11 -0.16 -2.59 8.13
C GLU A 11 0.43 -3.18 9.41
N GLN A 12 0.01 -4.39 9.78
CA GLN A 12 0.53 -5.08 10.96
C GLN A 12 2.01 -5.42 10.81
N GLU A 13 2.46 -5.78 9.60
CA GLU A 13 3.89 -5.97 9.35
C GLU A 13 4.66 -4.66 9.39
N MET A 14 4.09 -3.58 8.84
CA MET A 14 4.70 -2.25 8.89
C MET A 14 4.86 -1.76 10.33
N LEU A 15 3.89 -1.99 11.20
CA LEU A 15 3.94 -1.60 12.61
C LEU A 15 4.89 -2.46 13.47
N LYS A 16 5.37 -3.61 12.96
CA LYS A 16 6.40 -4.42 13.64
C LYS A 16 7.80 -3.85 13.48
N TYR A 17 8.05 -3.01 12.47
CA TYR A 17 9.38 -2.41 12.31
C TYR A 17 9.58 -1.33 13.38
N ARG A 18 10.70 -1.42 14.09
CA ARG A 18 11.05 -0.54 15.23
C ARG A 18 11.05 0.96 14.91
N ASN A 19 11.22 1.32 13.64
CA ASN A 19 11.24 2.72 13.16
C ASN A 19 9.94 3.16 12.48
N PHE A 20 8.93 2.28 12.40
CA PHE A 20 7.65 2.58 11.78
C PHE A 20 6.58 2.83 12.83
N GLY A 21 6.12 4.07 12.89
CA GLY A 21 4.97 4.47 13.70
C GLY A 21 3.72 4.71 12.85
N LYS A 22 2.61 5.03 13.52
CA LYS A 22 1.34 5.42 12.88
C LYS A 22 1.51 6.57 11.88
N LYS A 23 2.41 7.53 12.16
CA LYS A 23 2.70 8.65 11.26
C LYS A 23 3.28 8.17 9.93
N SER A 24 4.36 7.38 9.98
CA SER A 24 5.01 6.82 8.80
C SER A 24 4.08 5.88 8.02
N LEU A 25 3.23 5.14 8.72
CA LEU A 25 2.21 4.28 8.11
C LEU A 25 1.19 5.11 7.29
N ASN A 26 0.69 6.20 7.88
CA ASN A 26 -0.25 7.10 7.18
C ASN A 26 0.39 7.77 5.97
N GLU A 27 1.67 8.16 6.06
CA GLU A 27 2.39 8.72 4.92
C GLU A 27 2.54 7.73 3.77
N ILE A 28 2.81 6.44 4.07
CA ILE A 28 2.83 5.39 3.05
C ILE A 28 1.45 5.17 2.45
N LYS A 29 0.40 5.08 3.28
CA LYS A 29 -0.97 4.92 2.79
C LYS A 29 -1.37 6.05 1.86
N ALA A 30 -1.12 7.30 2.24
CA ALA A 30 -1.43 8.46 1.40
C ALA A 30 -0.71 8.41 0.05
N LYS A 31 0.57 8.03 0.03
CA LYS A 31 1.34 7.86 -1.22
C LYS A 31 0.84 6.71 -2.08
N LEU A 32 0.42 5.60 -1.47
CA LEU A 32 -0.17 4.47 -2.19
C LEU A 32 -1.54 4.86 -2.77
N GLU A 33 -2.37 5.56 -2.00
CA GLU A 33 -3.69 6.04 -2.42
C GLU A 33 -3.59 7.01 -3.61
N GLN A 34 -2.59 7.91 -3.61
CA GLN A 34 -2.26 8.76 -4.75
C GLN A 34 -1.91 7.98 -6.03
N LEU A 35 -1.45 6.74 -5.89
CA LEU A 35 -1.13 5.84 -6.99
C LEU A 35 -2.26 4.84 -7.29
N GLY A 36 -3.41 4.97 -6.62
CA GLY A 36 -4.53 4.02 -6.71
C GLY A 36 -4.26 2.66 -6.05
N LEU A 37 -3.28 2.60 -5.16
CA LEU A 37 -2.85 1.39 -4.44
C LEU A 37 -3.23 1.46 -2.96
N SER A 38 -3.19 0.31 -2.27
CA SER A 38 -3.44 0.22 -0.82
C SER A 38 -2.57 -0.85 -0.16
N LEU A 39 -2.20 -0.64 1.11
CA LEU A 39 -1.43 -1.61 1.87
C LEU A 39 -2.22 -2.91 2.10
N GLY A 40 -1.54 -4.04 2.04
CA GLY A 40 -2.14 -5.35 2.25
C GLY A 40 -3.07 -5.80 1.12
N GLN A 41 -3.07 -5.11 -0.03
CA GLN A 41 -3.69 -5.67 -1.22
C GLN A 41 -2.89 -6.90 -1.66
N LYS A 42 -3.53 -8.06 -1.60
CA LYS A 42 -3.12 -9.18 -2.45
C LYS A 42 -3.42 -8.76 -3.87
N ILE A 43 -2.39 -8.35 -4.60
CA ILE A 43 -2.50 -8.10 -6.03
C ILE A 43 -2.88 -9.44 -6.68
N ASN A 44 -4.18 -9.69 -6.79
CA ASN A 44 -4.71 -10.69 -7.70
C ASN A 44 -4.59 -10.04 -9.07
N GLU A 45 -3.71 -10.59 -9.90
CA GLU A 45 -3.37 -10.11 -11.25
C GLU A 45 -4.60 -9.85 -12.14
N GLY A 46 -5.77 -10.43 -11.81
CA GLY A 46 -7.03 -10.22 -12.51
C GLY A 46 -7.91 -9.03 -12.08
N LEU A 47 -7.52 -8.21 -11.10
CA LEU A 47 -8.33 -7.08 -10.59
C LEU A 47 -7.80 -5.69 -10.98
N LEU A 48 -6.73 -5.60 -11.77
CA LEU A 48 -6.17 -4.32 -12.26
C LEU A 48 -7.01 -3.66 -13.38
N ASP A 49 -8.14 -4.26 -13.76
CA ASP A 49 -9.13 -3.64 -14.65
C ASP A 49 -10.39 -3.29 -13.84
N LYS A 50 -10.49 -2.02 -13.41
CA LYS A 50 -11.74 -1.24 -13.37
C LYS A 50 -11.52 0.18 -12.85
N GLY A 51 -11.36 1.09 -13.81
CA GLY A 51 -12.10 2.36 -13.84
C GLY A 51 -11.77 3.43 -12.80
N VAL A 52 -10.79 4.28 -13.12
CA VAL A 52 -10.90 5.73 -12.87
C VAL A 52 -10.60 6.45 -14.18
N ASN A 53 -11.66 6.57 -14.97
CA ASN A 53 -11.85 7.59 -16.00
C ASN A 53 -13.35 7.92 -15.94
N ALA A 54 -13.70 8.83 -15.05
CA ALA A 54 -14.95 9.60 -15.07
C ALA A 54 -14.71 10.89 -14.28
#